data_AF-A0A7Z9ZK66-F1
#
_entry.id   AF-A0A7Z9ZK66-F1
#
_cell.length_a   1.000
_cell.length_b   1.000
_cell.length_c   1.000
_cell.angle_alpha   90.00
_cell.angle_beta   90.00
_cell.angle_gamma   90.00
#
_symmetry.space_group_name_H-M   'P 1'
#
loop_
_entity.id
_entity.type
_entity.pdbx_description
1 polymer ?
#
loop_
_entity_poly.entity_id
_entity_poly.type
_entity_poly.pdbx_seq_one_letter_code
_entity_poly.pdbx_strand_id
1 'polypeptide(L)'
;MERTVPSTGSEEIELYQRTYYSLLRTTDEVQIRSLVESHARMRSALHVKAGEPEIDLDALIYASLRLPPCILQVRLVVMTPSERSLKEGDYPDIGTWRPVSAPGRRRRMRFDGRETLAAFIASRSDIDDLIPTLTAYQIEWNKIHLRLHNTPVTDRLTACAEGRRGVDEPLREELCRLLGFSRQDLARLETAWGEQFVPTLLAMARRRKQFAVRLLSGSYVDYRRATRHWWHHIAETVPTPLSQRPVYFVSSNTHSLVNLLTGCALRRKEELLRLIEESGDPALQAEYRAIQEEEVPSSQENFLYYVMKKYARTPEGRSVARVCLEEMRTAGIWHVESLHYLDVDAQVIELCAIRPEWLDPRVRVDGLEYLRDSDAVILNIDYPLGLAAYRILVEVATGVGRLEGLYVLGKAATLNGRVGDVMIPNVIHDEHSQNTYLFPNAFTAADVRPYLMYGTVLDNQKAISVRGTFLQNRQYMDVF
;
A
#
# COMPACT_ATOMS: atom_id res chain seq x y z
N MET A 1 -3.00 -38.48 -4.55
CA MET A 1 -2.06 -37.44 -4.98
C MET A 1 -1.12 -37.22 -3.80
N GLU A 2 0.10 -37.74 -3.89
CA GLU A 2 1.11 -37.59 -2.84
C GLU A 2 1.38 -36.11 -2.62
N ARG A 3 1.13 -35.64 -1.40
CA ARG A 3 1.42 -34.26 -0.98
C ARG A 3 2.88 -34.22 -0.54
N THR A 4 3.79 -34.05 -1.49
CA THR A 4 5.16 -33.62 -1.16
C THR A 4 5.10 -32.24 -0.52
N VAL A 5 5.76 -32.08 0.63
CA VAL A 5 5.98 -30.75 1.23
C VAL A 5 6.92 -30.01 0.28
N PRO A 6 6.50 -28.90 -0.34
CA PRO A 6 7.41 -28.11 -1.17
C PRO A 6 8.55 -27.61 -0.28
N SER A 7 9.81 -27.81 -0.70
CA SER A 7 10.96 -27.11 -0.13
C SER A 7 11.19 -25.86 -0.97
N THR A 8 10.95 -24.70 -0.38
CA THR A 8 10.61 -23.45 -1.08
C THR A 8 11.75 -22.43 -1.12
N GLY A 9 12.89 -22.75 -0.52
CA GLY A 9 14.03 -21.85 -0.43
C GLY A 9 14.75 -21.69 -1.76
N SER A 10 14.55 -20.56 -2.44
CA SER A 10 15.52 -20.08 -3.43
C SER A 10 16.77 -19.63 -2.69
N GLU A 11 17.85 -20.40 -2.81
CA GLU A 11 19.14 -20.12 -2.14
C GLU A 11 19.64 -18.70 -2.45
N GLU A 12 19.37 -18.18 -3.66
CA GLU A 12 19.77 -16.84 -4.06
C GLU A 12 18.95 -15.74 -3.37
N ILE A 13 17.65 -15.96 -3.17
CA ILE A 13 16.80 -15.05 -2.38
C ILE A 13 17.32 -15.02 -0.94
N GLU A 14 17.56 -16.19 -0.33
CA GLU A 14 18.05 -16.26 1.04
C GLU A 14 19.43 -15.62 1.22
N LEU A 15 20.33 -15.82 0.25
CA LEU A 15 21.65 -15.18 0.23
C LEU A 15 21.53 -13.66 0.15
N TYR A 16 20.67 -13.14 -0.71
CA TYR A 16 20.41 -11.70 -0.80
C TYR A 16 19.90 -11.13 0.52
N GLN A 17 18.93 -11.81 1.14
CA GLN A 17 18.39 -11.42 2.46
C GLN A 17 19.46 -11.40 3.54
N ARG A 18 20.22 -12.49 3.66
CA ARG A 18 21.33 -12.58 4.63
C ARG A 18 22.36 -11.47 4.41
N THR A 19 22.64 -11.13 3.15
CA THR A 19 23.61 -10.09 2.80
C THR A 19 23.18 -8.73 3.34
N TYR A 20 21.98 -8.24 3.00
CA TYR A 20 21.56 -6.93 3.47
C TYR A 20 21.31 -6.91 4.98
N TYR A 21 20.77 -7.98 5.58
CA TYR A 21 20.62 -8.03 7.04
C TYR A 21 21.96 -8.05 7.78
N SER A 22 22.99 -8.68 7.20
CA SER A 22 24.34 -8.66 7.77
C SER A 22 24.93 -7.25 7.70
N LEU A 23 24.80 -6.58 6.55
CA LEU A 23 25.32 -5.22 6.36
C LEU A 23 24.60 -4.22 7.26
N LEU A 24 23.27 -4.30 7.40
CA LEU A 24 22.47 -3.40 8.22
C LEU A 24 22.71 -3.52 9.74
N ARG A 25 23.57 -4.45 10.20
CA ARG A 25 24.03 -4.50 11.59
C ARG A 25 25.06 -3.42 11.93
N THR A 26 25.70 -2.83 10.93
CA THR A 26 26.63 -1.74 11.15
C THR A 26 25.91 -0.49 11.65
N THR A 27 26.60 0.31 12.46
CA THR A 27 26.10 1.61 12.93
C THR A 27 26.26 2.71 11.89
N ASP A 28 27.03 2.46 10.83
CA ASP A 28 27.35 3.40 9.75
C ASP A 28 26.40 3.24 8.53
N GLU A 29 26.58 4.08 7.52
CA GLU A 29 25.87 4.02 6.26
C GLU A 29 26.31 2.82 5.39
N VAL A 30 25.34 2.05 4.92
CA VAL A 30 25.56 0.96 3.94
C VAL A 30 25.21 1.46 2.55
N GLN A 31 26.18 1.42 1.63
CA GLN A 31 25.94 1.79 0.24
C GLN A 31 25.13 0.70 -0.48
N ILE A 32 24.01 1.05 -1.12
CA ILE A 32 23.17 0.12 -1.89
C ILE A 32 23.94 -0.53 -3.04
N ARG A 33 25.01 0.11 -3.55
CA ARG A 33 25.89 -0.48 -4.56
C ARG A 33 26.42 -1.87 -4.18
N SER A 34 26.63 -2.12 -2.88
CA SER A 34 27.12 -3.39 -2.36
C SER A 34 26.10 -4.53 -2.49
N LEU A 35 24.83 -4.20 -2.74
CA LEU A 35 23.73 -5.16 -2.88
C LEU A 35 23.38 -5.47 -4.34
N VAL A 36 23.85 -4.65 -5.30
CA VAL A 36 23.46 -4.72 -6.71
C VAL A 36 23.73 -6.10 -7.31
N GLU A 37 24.91 -6.66 -7.08
CA GLU A 37 25.29 -7.96 -7.63
C GLU A 37 24.42 -9.08 -7.06
N SER A 38 24.26 -9.13 -5.73
CA SER A 38 23.40 -10.12 -5.08
C SER A 38 21.92 -9.98 -5.48
N HIS A 39 21.44 -8.75 -5.71
CA HIS A 39 20.08 -8.48 -6.20
C HIS A 39 19.89 -9.02 -7.62
N ALA A 40 20.85 -8.80 -8.51
CA ALA A 40 20.78 -9.31 -9.88
C ALA A 40 20.82 -10.85 -9.91
N ARG A 41 21.66 -11.47 -9.07
CA ARG A 41 21.76 -12.94 -8.95
C ARG A 41 20.50 -13.61 -8.41
N MET A 42 19.72 -12.91 -7.60
CA MET A 42 18.43 -13.37 -7.09
C MET A 42 17.41 -13.65 -8.21
N ARG A 43 17.57 -13.03 -9.38
CA ARG A 43 16.68 -13.16 -10.55
C ARG A 43 15.22 -12.90 -10.20
N SER A 44 14.98 -11.77 -9.53
CA SER A 44 13.64 -11.31 -9.18
C SER A 44 12.69 -11.38 -10.37
N ALA A 45 11.52 -11.97 -10.19
CA ALA A 45 10.45 -11.98 -11.19
C ALA A 45 9.96 -10.56 -11.54
N LEU A 46 10.20 -9.59 -10.64
CA LEU A 46 9.83 -8.19 -10.80
C LEU A 46 10.97 -7.32 -11.35
N HIS A 47 12.17 -7.87 -11.50
CA HIS A 47 13.34 -7.15 -12.02
C HIS A 47 14.18 -8.09 -12.88
N VAL A 48 13.57 -8.54 -13.97
CA VAL A 48 14.08 -9.61 -14.84
C VAL A 48 15.40 -9.19 -15.47
N LYS A 49 15.53 -7.91 -15.86
CA LYS A 49 16.73 -7.39 -16.55
C LYS A 49 17.77 -6.79 -15.61
N ALA A 50 17.73 -7.09 -14.30
CA ALA A 50 18.62 -6.48 -13.31
C ALA A 50 20.12 -6.62 -13.65
N GLY A 51 20.52 -7.78 -14.21
CA GLY A 51 21.90 -8.06 -14.61
C GLY A 51 22.22 -7.72 -16.08
N GLU A 52 21.25 -7.23 -16.84
CA GLU A 52 21.37 -6.93 -18.27
C GLU A 52 21.63 -5.42 -18.49
N PRO A 53 22.25 -5.03 -19.62
CA PRO A 53 22.46 -3.62 -19.96
C PRO A 53 21.17 -2.90 -20.41
N GLU A 54 20.12 -3.63 -20.79
CA GLU A 54 18.79 -3.08 -21.06
C GLU A 54 18.11 -2.57 -19.80
N ILE A 55 17.29 -1.53 -19.97
CA ILE A 55 16.45 -0.97 -18.89
C ILE A 55 15.24 -1.88 -18.69
N ASP A 56 14.98 -2.22 -17.43
CA ASP A 56 13.76 -2.88 -16.98
C ASP A 56 12.69 -1.82 -16.64
N LEU A 57 11.85 -1.51 -17.62
CA LEU A 57 10.81 -0.48 -17.46
C LEU A 57 9.80 -0.84 -16.36
N ASP A 58 9.41 -2.11 -16.25
CA ASP A 58 8.40 -2.55 -15.29
C ASP A 58 8.92 -2.44 -13.86
N ALA A 59 10.17 -2.86 -13.63
CA ALA A 59 10.85 -2.69 -12.34
C ALA A 59 11.02 -1.20 -11.97
N LEU A 60 11.40 -0.37 -12.95
CA LEU A 60 11.58 1.08 -12.77
C LEU A 60 10.26 1.76 -12.37
N ILE A 61 9.17 1.50 -13.12
CA ILE A 61 7.84 2.04 -12.80
C ILE A 61 7.41 1.54 -11.43
N TYR A 62 7.51 0.22 -11.17
CA TYR A 62 7.12 -0.37 -9.90
C TYR A 62 7.83 0.28 -8.70
N ALA A 63 9.15 0.46 -8.81
CA ALA A 63 9.96 1.03 -7.74
C ALA A 63 9.69 2.53 -7.57
N SER A 64 9.58 3.28 -8.68
CA SER A 64 9.32 4.73 -8.63
C SER A 64 7.98 5.07 -7.97
N LEU A 65 6.93 4.28 -8.22
CA LEU A 65 5.63 4.47 -7.58
C LEU A 65 5.66 4.15 -6.08
N ARG A 66 6.67 3.44 -5.58
CA ARG A 66 6.80 3.06 -4.15
C ARG A 66 7.78 3.92 -3.37
N LEU A 67 8.35 4.94 -4.02
CA LEU A 67 9.23 5.92 -3.43
C LEU A 67 8.59 7.31 -3.54
N PRO A 68 8.78 8.20 -2.55
CA PRO A 68 8.22 9.55 -2.62
C PRO A 68 8.92 10.38 -3.71
N PRO A 69 8.28 11.39 -4.33
CA PRO A 69 8.90 12.20 -5.38
C PRO A 69 10.23 12.87 -4.98
N CYS A 70 10.43 13.18 -3.69
CA CYS A 70 11.71 13.71 -3.19
C CYS A 70 12.89 12.73 -3.34
N ILE A 71 12.63 11.45 -3.65
CA ILE A 71 13.65 10.43 -3.83
C ILE A 71 14.68 10.82 -4.88
N LEU A 72 14.35 11.68 -5.84
CA LEU A 72 15.30 12.23 -6.81
C LEU A 72 16.52 12.87 -6.12
N GLN A 73 16.29 13.58 -5.01
CA GLN A 73 17.29 14.33 -4.24
C GLN A 73 17.99 13.47 -3.19
N VAL A 74 17.28 12.51 -2.61
CA VAL A 74 17.74 11.66 -1.50
C VAL A 74 19.03 10.91 -1.81
N ARG A 75 19.99 10.97 -0.90
CA ARG A 75 21.22 10.16 -0.84
C ARG A 75 21.10 9.10 0.25
N LEU A 76 20.60 9.45 1.43
CA LEU A 76 20.53 8.58 2.59
C LEU A 76 19.08 8.22 2.94
N VAL A 77 18.79 6.94 3.10
CA VAL A 77 17.52 6.46 3.68
C VAL A 77 17.76 5.87 5.05
N VAL A 78 17.22 6.51 6.08
CA VAL A 78 17.31 6.07 7.47
C VAL A 78 16.03 5.31 7.82
N MET A 79 16.16 4.03 8.16
CA MET A 79 15.05 3.17 8.58
C MET A 79 15.00 3.10 10.09
N THR A 80 13.83 3.26 10.69
CA THR A 80 13.63 3.19 12.15
C THR A 80 12.24 2.68 12.50
N PRO A 81 12.01 1.95 13.60
CA PRO A 81 10.67 1.65 14.08
C PRO A 81 10.01 2.81 14.84
N SER A 82 10.77 3.84 15.25
CA SER A 82 10.21 4.93 16.06
C SER A 82 10.89 6.28 15.84
N GLU A 83 10.14 7.37 16.01
CA GLU A 83 10.68 8.75 16.03
C GLU A 83 11.63 8.96 17.21
N ARG A 84 11.41 8.25 18.32
CA ARG A 84 12.22 8.36 19.53
C ARG A 84 13.69 8.01 19.25
N SER A 85 13.94 6.92 18.53
CA SER A 85 15.29 6.48 18.17
C SER A 85 16.04 7.49 17.28
N LEU A 86 15.31 8.28 16.49
CA LEU A 86 15.88 9.37 15.71
C LEU A 86 16.22 10.58 16.60
N LYS A 87 15.30 10.95 17.50
CA LYS A 87 15.48 12.09 18.42
C LYS A 87 16.61 11.90 19.42
N GLU A 88 16.78 10.67 19.92
CA GLU A 88 17.86 10.29 20.84
C GLU A 88 19.21 10.06 20.11
N GLY A 89 19.21 10.02 18.77
CA GLY A 89 20.39 9.81 17.94
C GLY A 89 20.78 11.03 17.12
N ASP A 90 21.19 10.80 15.86
CA ASP A 90 21.78 11.82 15.00
C ASP A 90 20.76 12.79 14.36
N TYR A 91 19.46 12.66 14.68
CA TYR A 91 18.36 13.39 14.01
C TYR A 91 17.35 13.98 15.02
N PRO A 92 17.80 14.88 15.93
CA PRO A 92 16.96 15.48 16.97
C PRO A 92 15.79 16.31 16.42
N ASP A 93 15.95 16.86 15.21
CA ASP A 93 15.01 17.75 14.54
C ASP A 93 13.97 17.04 13.66
N ILE A 94 13.90 15.70 13.67
CA ILE A 94 12.99 14.89 12.83
C ILE A 94 11.52 15.37 12.84
N GLY A 95 11.06 15.98 13.93
CA GLY A 95 9.72 16.54 14.04
C GLY A 95 9.43 17.67 13.03
N THR A 96 10.45 18.40 12.59
CA THR A 96 10.34 19.50 11.62
C THR A 96 10.43 19.03 10.17
N TRP A 97 10.89 17.79 9.95
CA TRP A 97 11.04 17.24 8.61
C TRP A 97 9.69 17.06 7.95
N ARG A 98 9.64 17.35 6.65
CA ARG A 98 8.41 17.37 5.86
C ARG A 98 7.87 15.94 5.71
N PRO A 99 6.61 15.66 6.10
CA PRO A 99 5.96 14.40 5.78
C PRO A 99 5.86 14.19 4.27
N VAL A 100 6.25 13.00 3.80
CA VAL A 100 6.18 12.63 2.38
C VAL A 100 5.58 11.24 2.25
N SER A 101 4.93 10.96 1.12
CA SER A 101 4.30 9.67 0.83
C SER A 101 4.59 9.21 -0.59
N ALA A 102 4.51 7.89 -0.81
CA ALA A 102 4.63 7.30 -2.13
C ALA A 102 3.23 6.90 -2.67
N PRO A 103 2.97 7.05 -3.98
CA PRO A 103 1.66 6.74 -4.56
C PRO A 103 1.21 5.27 -4.40
N GLY A 104 2.13 4.34 -4.64
CA GLY A 104 1.89 2.91 -4.75
C GLY A 104 2.15 2.10 -3.49
N ARG A 105 2.68 2.73 -2.43
CA ARG A 105 2.92 2.07 -1.15
C ARG A 105 2.93 3.07 0.00
N ARG A 106 1.90 2.97 0.85
CA ARG A 106 1.80 3.76 2.07
C ARG A 106 2.88 3.32 3.06
N ARG A 107 3.71 4.27 3.45
CA ARG A 107 4.66 4.21 4.56
C ARG A 107 4.79 5.61 5.08
N ARG A 108 4.88 5.73 6.40
CA ARG A 108 5.27 6.98 7.01
C ARG A 108 6.72 7.28 6.66
N MET A 109 6.92 8.44 6.05
CA MET A 109 8.24 8.93 5.69
C MET A 109 8.34 10.43 5.96
N ARG A 110 9.54 10.89 6.29
CA ARG A 110 9.86 12.30 6.49
C ARG A 110 11.15 12.66 5.76
N PHE A 111 11.16 13.81 5.10
CA PHE A 111 12.29 14.29 4.32
C PHE A 111 12.85 15.59 4.92
N ASP A 112 14.17 15.66 5.06
CA ASP A 112 14.90 16.80 5.64
C ASP A 112 14.94 18.05 4.73
N GLY A 113 14.45 17.93 3.49
CA GLY A 113 14.52 19.00 2.49
C GLY A 113 15.85 19.09 1.75
N ARG A 114 16.80 18.19 2.04
CA ARG A 114 18.16 18.18 1.49
C ARG A 114 18.47 16.85 0.83
N GLU A 115 18.83 15.82 1.60
CA GLU A 115 19.28 14.53 1.07
C GLU A 115 18.90 13.31 1.91
N THR A 116 18.23 13.50 3.06
CA THR A 116 17.93 12.40 4.00
C THR A 116 16.45 12.13 4.07
N LEU A 117 16.09 10.85 3.89
CA LEU A 117 14.73 10.35 4.02
C LEU A 117 14.65 9.40 5.21
N ALA A 118 13.88 9.76 6.23
CA ALA A 118 13.51 8.84 7.29
C ALA A 118 12.30 8.00 6.86
N ALA A 119 12.41 6.68 6.94
CA ALA A 119 11.35 5.72 6.67
C ALA A 119 11.02 4.93 7.94
N PHE A 120 9.77 5.02 8.39
CA PHE A 120 9.33 4.30 9.57
C PHE A 120 8.91 2.87 9.21
N ILE A 121 9.54 1.89 9.84
CA ILE A 121 9.34 0.46 9.56
C ILE A 121 8.56 -0.21 10.69
N ALA A 122 7.45 -0.88 10.37
CA ALA A 122 6.64 -1.60 11.34
C ALA A 122 7.16 -3.04 11.57
N SER A 123 7.84 -3.60 10.58
CA SER A 123 8.39 -4.94 10.66
C SER A 123 9.58 -5.18 9.73
N ARG A 124 10.16 -6.38 9.84
CA ARG A 124 11.19 -6.87 8.92
C ARG A 124 10.72 -6.90 7.46
N SER A 125 9.44 -7.18 7.24
CA SER A 125 8.84 -7.17 5.90
C SER A 125 8.88 -5.80 5.23
N ASP A 126 8.98 -4.69 6.00
CA ASP A 126 9.17 -3.36 5.42
C ASP A 126 10.59 -3.17 4.91
N ILE A 127 11.59 -3.72 5.59
CA ILE A 127 12.99 -3.75 5.15
C ILE A 127 13.10 -4.62 3.88
N ASP A 128 12.47 -5.80 3.91
CA ASP A 128 12.43 -6.76 2.81
C ASP A 128 11.71 -6.20 1.56
N ASP A 129 10.91 -5.14 1.69
CA ASP A 129 10.31 -4.43 0.55
C ASP A 129 11.14 -3.20 0.14
N LEU A 130 11.60 -2.40 1.10
CA LEU A 130 12.29 -1.13 0.83
C LEU A 130 13.69 -1.33 0.25
N ILE A 131 14.48 -2.28 0.78
CA ILE A 131 15.86 -2.52 0.30
C ILE A 131 15.90 -2.97 -1.17
N PRO A 132 15.13 -3.99 -1.61
CA PRO A 132 15.09 -4.34 -3.02
C PRO A 132 14.52 -3.22 -3.89
N THR A 133 13.53 -2.46 -3.40
CA THR A 133 12.96 -1.32 -4.13
C THR A 133 14.01 -0.24 -4.41
N LEU A 134 14.79 0.15 -3.40
CA LEU A 134 15.89 1.11 -3.57
C LEU A 134 16.99 0.57 -4.49
N THR A 135 17.30 -0.73 -4.38
CA THR A 135 18.32 -1.38 -5.20
C THR A 135 17.91 -1.42 -6.67
N ALA A 136 16.67 -1.85 -6.97
CA ALA A 136 16.12 -1.85 -8.32
C ALA A 136 16.10 -0.42 -8.91
N TYR A 137 15.60 0.56 -8.15
CA TYR A 137 15.58 1.94 -8.60
C TYR A 137 16.98 2.49 -8.90
N GLN A 138 17.98 2.17 -8.07
CA GLN A 138 19.37 2.59 -8.32
C GLN A 138 19.97 1.96 -9.58
N ILE A 139 19.73 0.66 -9.80
CA ILE A 139 20.21 -0.06 -10.98
C ILE A 139 19.64 0.62 -12.24
N GLU A 140 18.33 0.77 -12.31
CA GLU A 140 17.65 1.30 -13.50
C GLU A 140 17.95 2.79 -13.72
N TRP A 141 18.03 3.58 -12.65
CA TRP A 141 18.52 4.96 -12.71
C TRP A 141 19.91 5.04 -13.36
N ASN A 142 20.83 4.18 -12.93
CA ASN A 142 22.21 4.23 -13.40
C ASN A 142 22.35 3.73 -14.85
N LYS A 143 21.51 2.81 -15.29
CA LYS A 143 21.40 2.45 -16.71
C LYS A 143 20.93 3.64 -17.55
N ILE A 144 19.88 4.34 -17.12
CA ILE A 144 19.39 5.55 -17.80
C ILE A 144 20.47 6.63 -17.83
N HIS A 145 21.16 6.86 -16.71
CA HIS A 145 22.26 7.81 -16.64
C HIS A 145 23.34 7.49 -17.69
N LEU A 146 23.75 6.23 -17.83
CA LEU A 146 24.74 5.83 -18.84
C LEU A 146 24.28 6.11 -20.28
N ARG A 147 22.97 6.08 -20.55
CA ARG A 147 22.41 6.35 -21.89
C ARG A 147 22.22 7.83 -22.19
N LEU A 148 21.95 8.65 -21.17
CA LEU A 148 21.58 10.06 -21.35
C LEU A 148 22.71 11.05 -21.01
N HIS A 149 23.63 10.68 -20.14
CA HIS A 149 24.74 11.56 -19.74
C HIS A 149 25.60 11.95 -20.96
N ASN A 150 25.98 13.23 -21.03
CA ASN A 150 26.73 13.82 -22.15
C ASN A 150 26.03 13.72 -23.52
N THR A 151 24.70 13.65 -23.56
CA THR A 151 23.92 13.73 -24.81
C THR A 151 23.17 15.07 -24.94
N PRO A 152 22.88 15.53 -26.17
CA PRO A 152 22.09 16.75 -26.41
C PRO A 152 20.69 16.72 -25.78
N VAL A 153 20.15 15.53 -25.51
CA VAL A 153 18.87 15.34 -24.80
C VAL A 153 18.88 16.01 -23.42
N THR A 154 20.03 16.06 -22.74
CA THR A 154 20.13 16.66 -21.39
C THR A 154 19.82 18.16 -21.42
N ASP A 155 20.28 18.88 -22.45
CA ASP A 155 20.01 20.30 -22.63
C ASP A 155 18.55 20.54 -23.01
N ARG A 156 17.99 19.68 -23.85
CA ARG A 156 16.57 19.71 -24.22
C ARG A 156 15.67 19.46 -23.01
N LEU A 157 15.98 18.46 -22.19
CA LEU A 157 15.28 18.18 -20.92
C LEU A 157 15.42 19.34 -19.93
N THR A 158 16.58 20.01 -19.89
CA THR A 158 16.78 21.22 -19.07
C THR A 158 15.87 22.35 -19.53
N ALA A 159 15.81 22.62 -20.84
CA ALA A 159 14.88 23.61 -21.39
C ALA A 159 13.41 23.27 -21.10
N CYS A 160 13.05 21.97 -21.13
CA CYS A 160 11.70 21.53 -20.74
C CYS A 160 11.40 21.74 -19.26
N ALA A 161 12.34 21.42 -18.36
CA ALA A 161 12.17 21.62 -16.93
C ALA A 161 12.03 23.10 -16.55
N GLU A 162 12.65 24.00 -17.32
CA GLU A 162 12.55 25.46 -17.16
C GLU A 162 11.33 26.08 -17.86
N GLY A 163 10.47 25.27 -18.47
CA GLY A 163 9.28 25.74 -19.19
C GLY A 163 9.56 26.46 -20.51
N ARG A 164 10.82 26.45 -20.99
CA ARG A 164 11.21 27.08 -22.26
C ARG A 164 10.70 26.31 -23.49
N ARG A 165 10.39 25.01 -23.33
CA ARG A 165 9.89 24.13 -24.40
C ARG A 165 9.03 23.00 -23.80
N GLY A 166 8.01 22.54 -24.51
CA GLY A 166 7.35 21.27 -24.17
C GLY A 166 8.18 20.05 -24.57
N VAL A 167 7.82 18.87 -24.05
CA VAL A 167 8.33 17.61 -24.60
C VAL A 167 7.65 17.41 -25.96
N ASP A 168 8.43 17.54 -27.03
CA ASP A 168 7.93 17.41 -28.40
C ASP A 168 8.31 16.08 -29.05
N GLU A 169 7.73 15.81 -30.20
CA GLU A 169 7.89 14.53 -30.89
C GLU A 169 9.35 14.16 -31.19
N PRO A 170 10.20 15.08 -31.67
CA PRO A 170 11.62 14.77 -31.87
C PRO A 170 12.36 14.48 -30.57
N LEU A 171 11.90 14.96 -29.41
CA LEU A 171 12.50 14.61 -28.12
C LEU A 171 12.08 13.21 -27.71
N ARG A 172 10.81 12.86 -27.91
CA ARG A 172 10.29 11.52 -27.64
C ARG A 172 11.00 10.45 -28.46
N GLU A 173 11.20 10.69 -29.76
CA GLU A 173 11.90 9.76 -30.63
C GLU A 173 13.35 9.54 -30.21
N GLU A 174 14.04 10.63 -29.83
CA GLU A 174 15.42 10.54 -29.37
C GLU A 174 15.53 9.81 -28.03
N LEU A 175 14.60 10.05 -27.10
CA LEU A 175 14.49 9.31 -25.84
C LEU A 175 14.22 7.82 -26.08
N CYS A 176 13.28 7.46 -26.97
CA CYS A 176 13.01 6.08 -27.35
C CYS A 176 14.29 5.38 -27.84
N ARG A 177 15.02 6.04 -28.75
CA ARG A 177 16.26 5.52 -29.32
C ARG A 177 17.35 5.31 -28.26
N LEU A 178 17.62 6.30 -27.42
CA LEU A 178 18.72 6.22 -26.44
C LEU A 178 18.43 5.21 -25.32
N LEU A 179 17.18 5.19 -24.84
CA LEU A 179 16.74 4.30 -23.76
C LEU A 179 16.42 2.88 -24.26
N GLY A 180 16.26 2.69 -25.57
CA GLY A 180 15.85 1.40 -26.14
C GLY A 180 14.38 1.08 -25.84
N PHE A 181 13.53 2.11 -25.78
CA PHE A 181 12.10 1.99 -25.51
C PHE A 181 11.29 2.04 -26.81
N SER A 182 10.16 1.35 -26.83
CA SER A 182 9.12 1.61 -27.82
C SER A 182 8.38 2.92 -27.49
N ARG A 183 7.59 3.44 -28.45
CA ARG A 183 6.71 4.60 -28.18
C ARG A 183 5.70 4.32 -27.08
N GLN A 184 5.19 3.08 -27.00
CA GLN A 184 4.26 2.65 -25.97
C GLN A 184 4.94 2.63 -24.59
N ASP A 185 6.18 2.15 -24.51
CA ASP A 185 6.97 2.14 -23.28
C ASP A 185 7.21 3.55 -22.73
N LEU A 186 7.58 4.49 -23.61
CA LEU A 186 7.75 5.88 -23.21
C LEU A 186 6.42 6.49 -22.72
N ALA A 187 5.31 6.23 -23.40
CA ALA A 187 3.98 6.70 -23.00
C ALA A 187 3.54 6.12 -21.64
N ARG A 188 3.86 4.84 -21.36
CA ARG A 188 3.64 4.24 -20.03
C ARG A 188 4.44 4.96 -18.96
N LEU A 189 5.68 5.33 -19.24
CA LEU A 189 6.54 6.06 -18.31
C LEU A 189 6.04 7.50 -18.08
N GLU A 190 5.65 8.21 -19.15
CA GLU A 190 5.01 9.53 -19.08
C GLU A 190 3.73 9.49 -18.24
N THR A 191 2.89 8.47 -18.44
CA THR A 191 1.66 8.28 -17.66
C THR A 191 1.96 7.97 -16.19
N ALA A 192 2.94 7.12 -15.91
CA ALA A 192 3.28 6.73 -14.54
C ALA A 192 3.90 7.87 -13.73
N TRP A 193 4.71 8.73 -14.34
CA TRP A 193 5.39 9.83 -13.67
C TRP A 193 4.63 11.16 -13.75
N GLY A 194 3.76 11.34 -14.73
CA GLY A 194 3.01 12.58 -14.93
C GLY A 194 3.93 13.80 -14.97
N GLU A 195 3.65 14.80 -14.14
CA GLU A 195 4.46 16.02 -14.01
C GLU A 195 5.92 15.77 -13.62
N GLN A 196 6.20 14.63 -12.97
CA GLN A 196 7.57 14.26 -12.58
C GLN A 196 8.38 13.64 -13.71
N PHE A 197 7.80 13.44 -14.91
CA PHE A 197 8.47 12.79 -16.02
C PHE A 197 9.78 13.49 -16.42
N VAL A 198 9.70 14.78 -16.77
CA VAL A 198 10.87 15.58 -17.17
C VAL A 198 11.87 15.77 -16.01
N PRO A 199 11.45 16.18 -14.79
CA PRO A 199 12.37 16.31 -13.66
C PRO A 199 13.13 15.02 -13.34
N THR A 200 12.46 13.86 -13.42
CA THR A 200 13.07 12.56 -13.13
C THR A 200 14.12 12.19 -14.16
N LEU A 201 13.80 12.25 -15.46
CA LEU A 201 14.76 11.97 -16.54
C LEU A 201 15.95 12.91 -16.50
N LEU A 202 15.71 14.20 -16.25
CA LEU A 202 16.78 15.19 -16.14
C LEU A 202 17.72 14.88 -14.96
N ALA A 203 17.16 14.51 -13.81
CA ALA A 203 17.96 14.10 -12.65
C ALA A 203 18.80 12.84 -12.95
N MET A 204 18.21 11.86 -13.66
CA MET A 204 18.92 10.65 -14.11
C MET A 204 20.05 10.98 -15.09
N ALA A 205 19.82 11.85 -16.06
CA ALA A 205 20.84 12.27 -17.02
C ALA A 205 22.02 12.98 -16.35
N ARG A 206 21.75 13.83 -15.35
CA ARG A 206 22.77 14.68 -14.71
C ARG A 206 23.70 13.93 -13.76
N ARG A 207 23.23 12.89 -13.07
CA ARG A 207 24.05 12.21 -12.06
C ARG A 207 23.71 10.74 -11.90
N ARG A 208 24.72 9.96 -11.53
CA ARG A 208 24.52 8.60 -11.00
C ARG A 208 23.77 8.67 -9.66
N LYS A 209 22.95 7.65 -9.41
CA LYS A 209 22.33 7.42 -8.12
C LYS A 209 23.23 6.58 -7.24
N GLN A 210 23.46 7.07 -6.04
CA GLN A 210 24.24 6.42 -4.99
C GLN A 210 23.46 6.53 -3.69
N PHE A 211 22.58 5.57 -3.44
CA PHE A 211 21.88 5.47 -2.18
C PHE A 211 22.78 4.87 -1.11
N ALA A 212 22.66 5.42 0.07
CA ALA A 212 23.06 4.81 1.31
C ALA A 212 21.83 4.50 2.17
N VAL A 213 21.91 3.45 2.97
CA VAL A 213 20.86 3.07 3.92
C VAL A 213 21.45 2.87 5.30
N ARG A 214 20.67 3.19 6.33
CA ARG A 214 21.04 2.98 7.72
C ARG A 214 19.84 2.50 8.51
N LEU A 215 20.00 1.46 9.32
CA LEU A 215 18.94 0.95 10.18
C LEU A 215 19.23 1.40 11.62
N LEU A 216 18.42 2.31 12.14
CA LEU A 216 18.46 2.71 13.54
C LEU A 216 17.53 1.80 14.34
N SER A 217 18.12 1.05 15.27
CA SER A 217 17.41 0.26 16.29
C SER A 217 16.23 -0.56 15.75
N GLY A 218 16.51 -1.54 14.89
CA GLY A 218 15.51 -2.49 14.35
C GLY A 218 15.30 -3.73 15.22
N SER A 219 15.39 -3.63 16.55
CA SER A 219 15.27 -4.82 17.40
C SER A 219 13.83 -5.33 17.43
N TYR A 220 13.66 -6.63 17.70
CA TYR A 220 12.33 -7.22 17.86
C TYR A 220 11.51 -6.51 18.96
N VAL A 221 12.18 -6.05 20.02
CA VAL A 221 11.58 -5.35 21.16
C VAL A 221 11.00 -4.00 20.74
N ASP A 222 11.69 -3.26 19.88
CA ASP A 222 11.26 -1.93 19.44
C ASP A 222 9.97 -1.99 18.63
N TYR A 223 9.86 -2.96 17.73
CA TYR A 223 8.61 -3.18 16.99
C TYR A 223 7.45 -3.56 17.90
N ARG A 224 7.68 -4.45 18.89
CA ARG A 224 6.63 -4.84 19.84
C ARG A 224 6.17 -3.65 20.68
N ARG A 225 7.12 -2.80 21.10
CA ARG A 225 6.81 -1.54 21.81
C ARG A 225 5.97 -0.61 20.94
N ALA A 226 6.32 -0.44 19.67
CA ALA A 226 5.55 0.35 18.71
C ALA A 226 4.11 -0.17 18.55
N THR A 227 3.92 -1.49 18.38
CA THR A 227 2.59 -2.10 18.30
C THR A 227 1.79 -1.93 19.59
N ARG A 228 2.41 -2.09 20.75
CA ARG A 228 1.74 -1.90 22.04
C ARG A 228 1.28 -0.47 22.26
N HIS A 229 2.10 0.52 21.91
CA HIS A 229 1.68 1.92 21.99
C HIS A 229 0.54 2.25 21.03
N TRP A 230 0.58 1.70 19.81
CA TRP A 230 -0.52 1.81 18.86
C TRP A 230 -1.82 1.23 19.41
N TRP A 231 -1.77 0.03 20.03
CA TRP A 231 -2.95 -0.59 20.66
C TRP A 231 -3.48 0.24 21.83
N HIS A 232 -2.59 0.73 22.68
CA HIS A 232 -2.97 1.55 23.83
C HIS A 232 -3.66 2.84 23.41
N HIS A 233 -3.14 3.51 22.38
CA HIS A 233 -3.77 4.70 21.79
C HIS A 233 -5.21 4.44 21.34
N ILE A 234 -5.48 3.29 20.73
CA ILE A 234 -6.85 2.90 20.34
C ILE A 234 -7.73 2.69 21.59
N ALA A 235 -7.23 1.92 22.56
CA ALA A 235 -7.98 1.60 23.77
C ALA A 235 -8.25 2.83 24.66
N GLU A 236 -7.39 3.84 24.64
CA GLU A 236 -7.57 5.09 25.39
C GLU A 236 -8.43 6.12 24.65
N THR A 237 -8.44 6.09 23.30
CA THR A 237 -9.22 7.04 22.49
C THR A 237 -10.71 6.70 22.48
N VAL A 238 -11.06 5.42 22.54
CA VAL A 238 -12.44 4.95 22.39
C VAL A 238 -13.04 4.67 23.78
N PRO A 239 -14.26 5.17 24.08
CA PRO A 239 -14.88 4.98 25.40
C PRO A 239 -15.28 3.52 25.68
N THR A 240 -15.46 2.71 24.63
CA THR A 240 -15.86 1.31 24.73
C THR A 240 -14.73 0.45 25.32
N PRO A 241 -14.96 -0.30 26.40
CA PRO A 241 -13.95 -1.14 27.04
C PRO A 241 -13.68 -2.41 26.22
N LEU A 242 -12.82 -2.32 25.20
CA LEU A 242 -12.51 -3.42 24.27
C LEU A 242 -12.03 -4.70 24.97
N SER A 243 -11.37 -4.58 26.12
CA SER A 243 -10.89 -5.70 26.93
C SER A 243 -11.99 -6.51 27.63
N GLN A 244 -13.24 -6.04 27.60
CA GLN A 244 -14.38 -6.70 28.24
C GLN A 244 -15.46 -7.12 27.23
N ARG A 245 -15.34 -6.71 25.98
CA ARG A 245 -16.35 -6.88 24.94
C ARG A 245 -15.98 -8.02 23.98
N PRO A 246 -16.96 -8.72 23.39
CA PRO A 246 -16.74 -9.60 22.25
C PRO A 246 -16.41 -8.78 20.99
N VAL A 247 -15.35 -9.16 20.28
CA VAL A 247 -14.79 -8.41 19.16
C VAL A 247 -14.73 -9.26 17.90
N TYR A 248 -15.24 -8.72 16.80
CA TYR A 248 -14.98 -9.16 15.44
C TYR A 248 -13.84 -8.33 14.87
N PHE A 249 -12.70 -8.95 14.60
CA PHE A 249 -11.55 -8.26 14.02
C PHE A 249 -11.63 -8.29 12.50
N VAL A 250 -11.45 -7.12 11.88
CA VAL A 250 -11.42 -6.96 10.43
C VAL A 250 -10.12 -6.24 10.05
N SER A 251 -9.38 -6.79 9.09
CA SER A 251 -8.28 -6.11 8.43
C SER A 251 -8.72 -5.78 7.01
N SER A 252 -9.06 -4.52 6.75
CA SER A 252 -9.62 -4.09 5.47
C SER A 252 -9.24 -2.64 5.12
N ASN A 253 -9.87 -2.07 4.09
CA ASN A 253 -9.76 -0.64 3.85
C ASN A 253 -10.67 0.14 4.82
N THR A 254 -10.17 1.25 5.36
CA THR A 254 -10.93 2.10 6.32
C THR A 254 -12.22 2.71 5.75
N HIS A 255 -12.38 2.78 4.44
CA HIS A 255 -13.62 3.30 3.86
C HIS A 255 -14.69 2.22 3.64
N SER A 256 -14.32 0.94 3.51
CA SER A 256 -15.21 -0.11 3.03
C SER A 256 -16.39 -0.35 3.97
N LEU A 257 -16.14 -0.65 5.24
CA LEU A 257 -17.21 -0.90 6.22
C LEU A 257 -18.02 0.37 6.51
N VAL A 258 -17.32 1.48 6.75
CA VAL A 258 -17.95 2.74 7.14
C VAL A 258 -18.90 3.26 6.05
N ASN A 259 -18.56 3.10 4.77
CA ASN A 259 -19.44 3.44 3.67
C ASN A 259 -20.78 2.68 3.75
N LEU A 260 -20.71 1.38 4.06
CA LEU A 260 -21.88 0.52 4.17
C LEU A 260 -22.69 0.78 5.45
N LEU A 261 -22.03 1.08 6.56
CA LEU A 261 -22.69 1.22 7.87
C LEU A 261 -23.29 2.61 8.11
N THR A 262 -22.79 3.64 7.43
CA THR A 262 -23.23 5.03 7.63
C THR A 262 -24.05 5.58 6.47
N GLY A 263 -23.91 4.97 5.28
CA GLY A 263 -24.50 5.47 4.05
C GLY A 263 -24.22 6.95 3.81
N CYS A 264 -23.10 7.51 4.29
CA CYS A 264 -22.91 8.97 4.30
C CYS A 264 -23.04 9.59 2.90
N ALA A 265 -22.47 8.91 1.89
CA ALA A 265 -22.59 9.30 0.49
C ALA A 265 -24.02 9.13 -0.05
N LEU A 266 -24.71 8.03 0.30
CA LEU A 266 -26.06 7.73 -0.17
C LEU A 266 -27.08 8.76 0.36
N ARG A 267 -26.96 9.12 1.64
CA ARG A 267 -27.82 10.14 2.28
C ARG A 267 -27.59 11.55 1.72
N ARG A 268 -26.52 11.75 0.96
CA ARG A 268 -26.14 13.03 0.31
C ARG A 268 -26.12 12.91 -1.21
N LYS A 269 -26.83 11.93 -1.77
CA LYS A 269 -26.87 11.68 -3.22
C LYS A 269 -27.14 12.95 -4.02
N GLU A 270 -28.19 13.71 -3.70
CA GLU A 270 -28.56 14.92 -4.44
C GLU A 270 -27.48 16.01 -4.41
N GLU A 271 -26.77 16.16 -3.30
CA GLU A 271 -25.65 17.09 -3.17
C GLU A 271 -24.48 16.65 -4.06
N LEU A 272 -24.10 15.36 -3.98
CA LEU A 272 -23.01 14.80 -4.77
C LEU A 272 -23.28 14.86 -6.28
N LEU A 273 -24.54 14.67 -6.70
CA LEU A 273 -24.93 14.76 -8.11
C LEU A 273 -24.82 16.20 -8.64
N ARG A 274 -25.29 17.20 -7.89
CA ARG A 274 -25.12 18.61 -8.26
C ARG A 274 -23.65 18.99 -8.38
N LEU A 275 -22.82 18.50 -7.46
CA LEU A 275 -21.37 18.75 -7.52
C LEU A 275 -20.72 18.14 -8.75
N ILE A 276 -21.16 16.97 -9.22
CA ILE A 276 -20.65 16.39 -10.47
C ILE A 276 -21.04 17.27 -11.66
N GLU A 277 -22.28 17.76 -11.70
CA GLU A 277 -22.76 18.68 -12.75
C GLU A 277 -21.95 19.99 -12.77
N GLU A 278 -21.69 20.57 -11.59
CA GLU A 278 -20.95 21.84 -11.43
C GLU A 278 -19.43 21.71 -11.61
N SER A 279 -18.83 20.59 -11.18
CA SER A 279 -17.37 20.38 -11.24
C SER A 279 -16.82 20.28 -12.65
N GLY A 280 -17.67 19.94 -13.62
CA GLY A 280 -17.29 19.82 -15.03
C GLY A 280 -16.30 18.69 -15.34
N ASP A 281 -16.11 17.69 -14.46
CA ASP A 281 -15.30 16.49 -14.74
C ASP A 281 -16.05 15.61 -15.77
N PRO A 282 -15.67 15.64 -17.07
CA PRO A 282 -16.45 14.98 -18.11
C PRO A 282 -16.42 13.45 -17.96
N ALA A 283 -15.37 12.91 -17.33
CA ALA A 283 -15.25 11.48 -17.12
C ALA A 283 -16.24 10.99 -16.05
N LEU A 284 -16.38 11.71 -14.93
CA LEU A 284 -17.37 11.39 -13.91
C LEU A 284 -18.81 11.55 -14.41
N GLN A 285 -19.07 12.58 -15.23
CA GLN A 285 -20.39 12.77 -15.83
C GLN A 285 -20.74 11.67 -16.82
N ALA A 286 -19.79 11.27 -17.68
CA ALA A 286 -19.97 10.17 -18.61
C ALA A 286 -20.20 8.85 -17.88
N GLU A 287 -19.40 8.56 -16.84
CA GLU A 287 -19.56 7.36 -16.02
C GLU A 287 -20.93 7.34 -15.31
N TYR A 288 -21.38 8.47 -14.77
CA TYR A 288 -22.70 8.55 -14.15
C TYR A 288 -23.84 8.27 -15.14
N ARG A 289 -23.77 8.84 -16.36
CA ARG A 289 -24.78 8.59 -17.41
C ARG A 289 -24.80 7.12 -17.82
N ALA A 290 -23.64 6.52 -18.05
CA ALA A 290 -23.53 5.11 -18.41
C ALA A 290 -24.09 4.17 -17.32
N ILE A 291 -23.96 4.54 -16.03
CA ILE A 291 -24.59 3.81 -14.92
C ILE A 291 -26.12 3.97 -14.91
N GLN A 292 -26.63 5.17 -15.18
CA GLN A 292 -28.08 5.41 -15.26
C GLN A 292 -28.73 4.70 -16.45
N GLU A 293 -28.02 4.60 -17.56
CA GLU A 293 -28.47 3.95 -18.80
C GLU A 293 -28.23 2.43 -18.78
N GLU A 294 -27.71 1.87 -17.68
CA GLU A 294 -27.34 0.46 -17.50
C GLU A 294 -26.35 -0.06 -18.55
N GLU A 295 -25.58 0.83 -19.19
CA GLU A 295 -24.58 0.49 -20.20
C GLU A 295 -23.35 -0.21 -19.61
N VAL A 296 -23.11 -0.01 -18.31
CA VAL A 296 -21.99 -0.61 -17.57
C VAL A 296 -22.50 -1.36 -16.33
N PRO A 297 -22.03 -2.59 -16.07
CA PRO A 297 -22.33 -3.30 -14.83
C PRO A 297 -21.59 -2.63 -13.65
N SER A 298 -22.16 -1.53 -13.14
CA SER A 298 -21.62 -0.79 -11.99
C SER A 298 -22.75 -0.37 -11.06
N SER A 299 -22.48 -0.39 -9.75
CA SER A 299 -23.45 -0.05 -8.72
C SER A 299 -23.43 1.46 -8.46
N GLN A 300 -24.61 2.08 -8.45
CA GLN A 300 -24.77 3.50 -8.14
C GLN A 300 -24.17 3.84 -6.76
N GLU A 301 -24.29 2.93 -5.79
CA GLU A 301 -23.72 3.08 -4.46
C GLU A 301 -22.19 3.18 -4.51
N ASN A 302 -21.54 2.27 -5.23
CA ASN A 302 -20.08 2.27 -5.38
C ASN A 302 -19.58 3.55 -6.07
N PHE A 303 -20.31 4.04 -7.08
CA PHE A 303 -20.02 5.30 -7.74
C PHE A 303 -20.11 6.49 -6.76
N LEU A 304 -21.19 6.58 -5.98
CA LEU A 304 -21.36 7.65 -4.98
C LEU A 304 -20.26 7.61 -3.91
N TYR A 305 -19.83 6.43 -3.47
CA TYR A 305 -18.69 6.30 -2.55
C TYR A 305 -17.39 6.81 -3.16
N TYR A 306 -17.15 6.53 -4.44
CA TYR A 306 -15.98 7.03 -5.16
C TYR A 306 -16.00 8.55 -5.31
N VAL A 307 -17.15 9.11 -5.67
CA VAL A 307 -17.35 10.56 -5.79
C VAL A 307 -17.15 11.25 -4.44
N MET A 308 -17.75 10.71 -3.37
CA MET A 308 -17.59 11.27 -2.03
C MET A 308 -16.12 11.33 -1.59
N LYS A 309 -15.34 10.29 -1.93
CA LYS A 309 -13.88 10.29 -1.68
C LYS A 309 -13.15 11.38 -2.46
N LYS A 310 -13.51 11.65 -3.71
CA LYS A 310 -12.95 12.76 -4.50
C LYS A 310 -13.35 14.10 -3.88
N TYR A 311 -14.62 14.27 -3.55
CA TYR A 311 -15.16 15.51 -3.01
C TYR A 311 -14.57 15.87 -1.64
N ALA A 312 -14.38 14.89 -0.75
CA ALA A 312 -13.75 15.10 0.56
C ALA A 312 -12.33 15.72 0.49
N ARG A 313 -11.69 15.71 -0.69
CA ARG A 313 -10.37 16.33 -0.93
C ARG A 313 -10.45 17.80 -1.35
N THR A 314 -11.61 18.30 -1.73
CA THR A 314 -11.78 19.71 -2.09
C THR A 314 -11.98 20.58 -0.83
N PRO A 315 -11.71 21.89 -0.88
CA PRO A 315 -11.97 22.79 0.23
C PRO A 315 -13.41 22.71 0.76
N GLU A 316 -14.38 22.61 -0.14
CA GLU A 316 -15.82 22.56 0.14
C GLU A 316 -16.18 21.22 0.81
N GLY A 317 -15.72 20.10 0.25
CA GLY A 317 -16.03 18.76 0.75
C GLY A 317 -15.35 18.38 2.06
N ARG A 318 -14.31 19.11 2.50
CA ARG A 318 -13.72 18.94 3.84
C ARG A 318 -14.72 19.19 4.96
N SER A 319 -15.63 20.14 4.78
CA SER A 319 -16.70 20.41 5.75
C SER A 319 -17.65 19.23 5.87
N VAL A 320 -18.06 18.66 4.74
CA VAL A 320 -18.96 17.49 4.68
C VAL A 320 -18.29 16.25 5.25
N ALA A 321 -17.00 16.03 4.96
CA ALA A 321 -16.24 14.92 5.53
C ALA A 321 -16.18 15.00 7.07
N ARG A 322 -16.03 16.20 7.63
CA ARG A 322 -16.09 16.42 9.08
C ARG A 322 -17.47 16.09 9.65
N VAL A 323 -18.54 16.53 9.00
CA VAL A 323 -19.91 16.20 9.42
C VAL A 323 -20.14 14.68 9.37
N CYS A 324 -19.71 13.99 8.31
CA CYS A 324 -19.78 12.53 8.24
C CYS A 324 -19.05 11.86 9.41
N LEU A 325 -17.88 12.36 9.81
CA LEU A 325 -17.12 11.84 10.95
C LEU A 325 -17.85 12.05 12.29
N GLU A 326 -18.51 13.20 12.46
CA GLU A 326 -19.33 13.49 13.63
C GLU A 326 -20.57 12.58 13.66
N GLU A 327 -21.24 12.38 12.53
CA GLU A 327 -22.37 11.44 12.39
C GLU A 327 -21.95 10.00 12.72
N MET A 328 -20.78 9.55 12.25
CA MET A 328 -20.20 8.25 12.60
C MET A 328 -20.10 8.05 14.11
N ARG A 329 -19.59 9.06 14.83
CA ARG A 329 -19.48 8.99 16.30
C ARG A 329 -20.85 8.83 16.96
N THR A 330 -21.89 9.50 16.44
CA THR A 330 -23.26 9.35 16.95
C THR A 330 -23.91 7.99 16.66
N ALA A 331 -23.27 7.17 15.81
CA ALA A 331 -23.67 5.79 15.51
C ALA A 331 -22.66 4.77 16.08
N GLY A 332 -21.87 5.15 17.08
CA GLY A 332 -20.89 4.27 17.74
C GLY A 332 -19.73 3.85 16.85
N ILE A 333 -19.42 4.64 15.81
CA ILE A 333 -18.29 4.41 14.91
C ILE A 333 -17.20 5.43 15.24
N TRP A 334 -16.11 4.93 15.82
CA TRP A 334 -14.93 5.70 16.20
C TRP A 334 -13.83 5.45 15.20
N HIS A 335 -13.38 6.51 14.52
CA HIS A 335 -12.16 6.46 13.72
C HIS A 335 -10.98 6.95 14.55
N VAL A 336 -9.96 6.11 14.69
CA VAL A 336 -8.72 6.39 15.41
C VAL A 336 -7.60 6.49 14.39
N GLU A 337 -7.18 7.72 14.09
CA GLU A 337 -6.00 7.97 13.26
C GLU A 337 -4.74 7.56 14.00
N SER A 338 -3.82 6.93 13.28
CA SER A 338 -2.50 6.67 13.83
C SER A 338 -1.60 7.90 13.73
N LEU A 339 -1.39 8.59 14.85
CA LEU A 339 -0.49 9.74 14.91
C LEU A 339 0.96 9.34 15.18
N HIS A 340 1.21 8.18 15.79
CA HIS A 340 2.54 7.74 16.21
C HIS A 340 2.76 6.24 15.98
N TYR A 341 4.04 5.84 15.85
CA TYR A 341 4.48 4.44 15.76
C TYR A 341 4.11 3.72 14.45
N LEU A 342 2.94 3.07 14.39
CA LEU A 342 2.51 2.23 13.25
C LEU A 342 1.59 3.01 12.32
N ASP A 343 1.87 3.04 11.02
CA ASP A 343 1.02 3.75 10.04
C ASP A 343 -0.24 2.95 9.66
N VAL A 344 -1.05 2.62 10.67
CA VAL A 344 -2.25 1.78 10.56
C VAL A 344 -3.39 2.45 11.35
N ASP A 345 -4.37 2.99 10.64
CA ASP A 345 -5.57 3.54 11.27
C ASP A 345 -6.48 2.42 11.76
N ALA A 346 -7.29 2.72 12.78
CA ALA A 346 -8.27 1.80 13.31
C ALA A 346 -9.68 2.41 13.35
N GLN A 347 -10.67 1.55 13.37
CA GLN A 347 -12.08 1.86 13.50
C GLN A 347 -12.71 0.91 14.50
N VAL A 348 -13.37 1.48 15.50
CA VAL A 348 -14.15 0.72 16.48
C VAL A 348 -15.62 0.99 16.21
N ILE A 349 -16.40 -0.06 15.98
CA ILE A 349 -17.79 0.01 15.55
C ILE A 349 -18.64 -0.77 16.54
N GLU A 350 -19.45 -0.07 17.33
CA GLU A 350 -20.35 -0.66 18.32
C GLU A 350 -21.63 -1.15 17.63
N LEU A 351 -21.88 -2.47 17.62
CA LEU A 351 -23.01 -3.03 16.88
C LEU A 351 -24.36 -2.50 17.37
N CYS A 352 -24.51 -2.30 18.68
CA CYS A 352 -25.71 -1.75 19.29
C CYS A 352 -26.04 -0.31 18.90
N ALA A 353 -25.07 0.44 18.41
CA ALA A 353 -25.23 1.83 18.02
C ALA A 353 -25.48 2.02 16.50
N ILE A 354 -25.39 0.94 15.72
CA ILE A 354 -25.67 0.98 14.29
C ILE A 354 -27.12 1.38 14.05
N ARG A 355 -27.33 2.29 13.10
CA ARG A 355 -28.64 2.81 12.71
C ARG A 355 -29.12 2.12 11.44
N PRO A 356 -30.12 1.21 11.51
CA PRO A 356 -30.58 0.44 10.34
C PRO A 356 -30.98 1.31 9.14
N GLU A 357 -31.54 2.49 9.40
CA GLU A 357 -31.97 3.43 8.37
C GLU A 357 -30.82 4.10 7.61
N TRP A 358 -29.60 4.07 8.15
CA TRP A 358 -28.39 4.62 7.50
C TRP A 358 -27.64 3.60 6.66
N LEU A 359 -27.93 2.31 6.85
CA LEU A 359 -27.23 1.23 6.18
C LEU A 359 -27.38 1.30 4.66
N ASP A 360 -26.34 0.90 3.94
CA ASP A 360 -26.42 0.57 2.52
C ASP A 360 -27.51 -0.49 2.30
N PRO A 361 -28.38 -0.35 1.29
CA PRO A 361 -29.45 -1.30 1.02
C PRO A 361 -28.99 -2.77 0.93
N ARG A 362 -27.76 -3.02 0.46
CA ARG A 362 -27.19 -4.36 0.26
C ARG A 362 -26.88 -5.09 1.57
N VAL A 363 -26.76 -4.37 2.68
CA VAL A 363 -26.51 -4.95 4.02
C VAL A 363 -27.73 -4.86 4.93
N ARG A 364 -28.89 -4.45 4.39
CA ARG A 364 -30.17 -4.48 5.10
C ARG A 364 -30.76 -5.89 5.04
N VAL A 365 -30.36 -6.71 6.01
CA VAL A 365 -30.81 -8.10 6.14
C VAL A 365 -31.86 -8.25 7.23
N ASP A 366 -32.60 -9.35 7.22
CA ASP A 366 -33.54 -9.68 8.28
C ASP A 366 -32.81 -9.90 9.61
N GLY A 367 -33.41 -9.49 10.74
CA GLY A 367 -32.81 -9.67 12.07
C GLY A 367 -31.84 -8.56 12.50
N LEU A 368 -31.71 -7.46 11.75
CA LEU A 368 -30.85 -6.34 12.14
C LEU A 368 -31.26 -5.68 13.47
N GLU A 369 -32.51 -5.83 13.89
CA GLU A 369 -32.99 -5.37 15.18
C GLU A 369 -32.24 -5.99 16.37
N TYR A 370 -31.73 -7.23 16.22
CA TYR A 370 -30.94 -7.90 17.25
C TYR A 370 -29.60 -7.19 17.53
N LEU A 371 -29.11 -6.37 16.60
CA LEU A 371 -27.87 -5.61 16.82
C LEU A 371 -28.00 -4.66 18.00
N ARG A 372 -29.18 -4.08 18.26
CA ARG A 372 -29.42 -3.13 19.36
C ARG A 372 -29.11 -3.73 20.74
N ASP A 373 -29.31 -5.03 20.89
CA ASP A 373 -29.06 -5.76 22.13
C ASP A 373 -27.67 -6.42 22.15
N SER A 374 -26.86 -6.22 21.10
CA SER A 374 -25.55 -6.84 20.96
C SER A 374 -24.48 -6.09 21.74
N ASP A 375 -23.74 -6.84 22.57
CA ASP A 375 -22.53 -6.37 23.23
C ASP A 375 -21.29 -6.48 22.32
N ALA A 376 -21.43 -6.92 21.07
CA ALA A 376 -20.28 -7.08 20.19
C ALA A 376 -19.83 -5.79 19.51
N VAL A 377 -18.54 -5.77 19.15
CA VAL A 377 -17.87 -4.64 18.50
C VAL A 377 -17.11 -5.16 17.28
N ILE A 378 -17.11 -4.39 16.19
CA ILE A 378 -16.16 -4.62 15.08
C ILE A 378 -14.95 -3.73 15.29
N LEU A 379 -13.76 -4.33 15.37
CA LEU A 379 -12.49 -3.61 15.30
C LEU A 379 -11.93 -3.79 13.89
N ASN A 380 -12.06 -2.76 13.07
CA ASN A 380 -11.47 -2.72 11.73
C ASN A 380 -10.13 -1.97 11.77
N ILE A 381 -9.12 -2.49 11.09
CA ILE A 381 -7.83 -1.80 10.89
C ILE A 381 -7.55 -1.64 9.41
N ASP A 382 -6.83 -0.57 9.04
CA ASP A 382 -6.25 -0.49 7.70
C ASP A 382 -5.26 -1.65 7.51
N TYR A 383 -5.34 -2.37 6.39
CA TYR A 383 -4.58 -3.62 6.27
C TYR A 383 -3.06 -3.37 6.35
N PRO A 384 -2.37 -3.99 7.34
CA PRO A 384 -0.93 -3.89 7.46
C PRO A 384 -0.22 -4.88 6.52
N LEU A 385 1.10 -4.75 6.38
CA LEU A 385 1.89 -5.58 5.48
C LEU A 385 2.81 -6.53 6.23
N GLY A 386 2.87 -7.77 5.75
CA GLY A 386 3.76 -8.82 6.25
C GLY A 386 3.65 -9.03 7.75
N LEU A 387 4.81 -9.14 8.41
CA LEU A 387 4.90 -9.46 9.84
C LEU A 387 4.30 -8.41 10.77
N ALA A 388 4.04 -7.18 10.30
CA ALA A 388 3.30 -6.19 11.09
C ALA A 388 1.87 -6.67 11.38
N ALA A 389 1.23 -7.35 10.43
CA ALA A 389 -0.10 -7.92 10.58
C ALA A 389 -0.17 -8.92 11.72
N TYR A 390 0.79 -9.85 11.76
CA TYR A 390 0.90 -10.84 12.82
C TYR A 390 1.04 -10.17 14.20
N ARG A 391 1.92 -9.17 14.33
CA ARG A 391 2.14 -8.47 15.60
C ARG A 391 0.92 -7.72 16.08
N ILE A 392 0.24 -7.02 15.16
CA ILE A 392 -1.00 -6.31 15.46
C ILE A 392 -2.05 -7.31 15.95
N LEU A 393 -2.26 -8.40 15.22
CA LEU A 393 -3.24 -9.41 15.61
C LEU A 393 -2.93 -10.03 16.97
N VAL A 394 -1.66 -10.32 17.27
CA VAL A 394 -1.25 -10.82 18.59
C VAL A 394 -1.59 -9.81 19.69
N GLU A 395 -1.21 -8.54 19.52
CA GLU A 395 -1.47 -7.50 20.51
C GLU A 395 -2.97 -7.31 20.74
N VAL A 396 -3.76 -7.24 19.66
CA VAL A 396 -5.22 -7.13 19.69
C VAL A 396 -5.83 -8.36 20.38
N ALA A 397 -5.46 -9.58 19.97
CA ALA A 397 -6.01 -10.81 20.53
C ALA A 397 -5.74 -10.95 22.03
N THR A 398 -4.63 -10.39 22.52
CA THR A 398 -4.33 -10.33 23.96
C THR A 398 -4.98 -9.15 24.69
N GLY A 399 -5.42 -8.12 23.95
CA GLY A 399 -5.96 -6.89 24.48
C GLY A 399 -7.49 -6.82 24.53
N VAL A 400 -8.18 -7.61 23.72
CA VAL A 400 -9.65 -7.67 23.68
C VAL A 400 -10.21 -8.73 24.64
N GLY A 401 -11.48 -8.61 24.99
CA GLY A 401 -12.15 -9.56 25.91
C GLY A 401 -12.31 -10.95 25.30
N ARG A 402 -12.95 -11.03 24.13
CA ARG A 402 -13.07 -12.27 23.36
C ARG A 402 -13.02 -11.97 21.87
N LEU A 403 -12.23 -12.73 21.12
CA LEU A 403 -12.20 -12.65 19.66
C LEU A 403 -13.24 -13.63 19.08
N GLU A 404 -14.30 -13.12 18.47
CA GLU A 404 -15.41 -13.91 17.90
C GLU A 404 -15.21 -14.26 16.43
N GLY A 405 -14.52 -13.40 15.70
CA GLY A 405 -14.28 -13.60 14.28
C GLY A 405 -13.08 -12.81 13.79
N LEU A 406 -12.45 -13.34 12.75
CA LEU A 406 -11.26 -12.79 12.11
C LEU A 406 -11.51 -12.74 10.60
N TYR A 407 -11.55 -11.52 10.05
CA TYR A 407 -11.78 -11.28 8.63
C TYR A 407 -10.60 -10.50 8.07
N VAL A 408 -9.92 -11.07 7.08
CA VAL A 408 -8.73 -10.44 6.48
C VAL A 408 -8.96 -10.28 4.99
N LEU A 409 -8.98 -9.03 4.54
CA LEU A 409 -9.01 -8.68 3.13
C LEU A 409 -7.61 -8.26 2.69
N GLY A 410 -7.25 -8.66 1.47
CA GLY A 410 -5.95 -8.34 0.90
C GLY A 410 -5.97 -8.45 -0.61
N LYS A 411 -4.92 -7.93 -1.23
CA LYS A 411 -4.65 -8.15 -2.66
C LYS A 411 -3.59 -9.23 -2.78
N ALA A 412 -3.85 -10.19 -3.67
CA ALA A 412 -2.89 -11.24 -4.00
C ALA A 412 -2.67 -11.26 -5.51
N ALA A 413 -1.45 -11.62 -5.91
CA ALA A 413 -1.24 -12.13 -7.26
C ALA A 413 -1.90 -13.50 -7.37
N THR A 414 -2.33 -13.88 -8.57
CA THR A 414 -2.98 -15.16 -8.81
C THR A 414 -2.32 -15.87 -9.97
N LEU A 415 -2.14 -17.18 -9.83
CA LEU A 415 -1.67 -18.06 -10.89
C LEU A 415 -2.84 -18.59 -11.73
N ASN A 416 -4.03 -18.72 -11.12
CA ASN A 416 -5.19 -19.42 -11.69
C ASN A 416 -6.42 -18.51 -11.89
N GLY A 417 -6.35 -17.23 -11.53
CA GLY A 417 -7.46 -16.27 -11.61
C GLY A 417 -7.14 -15.09 -12.52
N ARG A 418 -8.09 -14.16 -12.62
CA ARG A 418 -7.96 -12.90 -13.35
C ARG A 418 -8.09 -11.71 -12.40
N VAL A 419 -7.63 -10.55 -12.86
CA VAL A 419 -7.85 -9.30 -12.13
C VAL A 419 -9.35 -9.07 -11.96
N GLY A 420 -9.79 -8.88 -10.72
CA GLY A 420 -11.21 -8.72 -10.36
C GLY A 420 -11.84 -9.96 -9.73
N ASP A 421 -11.21 -11.13 -9.84
CA ASP A 421 -11.68 -12.33 -9.14
C ASP A 421 -11.44 -12.21 -7.62
N VAL A 422 -12.34 -12.82 -6.85
CA VAL A 422 -12.25 -12.92 -5.40
C VAL A 422 -11.86 -14.34 -5.02
N MET A 423 -10.80 -14.47 -4.23
CA MET A 423 -10.31 -15.77 -3.76
C MET A 423 -10.58 -15.93 -2.25
N ILE A 424 -11.13 -17.07 -1.86
CA ILE A 424 -11.37 -17.45 -0.46
C ILE A 424 -10.50 -18.69 -0.17
N PRO A 425 -9.27 -18.49 0.34
CA PRO A 425 -8.38 -19.60 0.62
C PRO A 425 -8.78 -20.32 1.92
N ASN A 426 -8.71 -21.65 1.93
CA ASN A 426 -8.84 -22.48 3.14
C ASN A 426 -7.52 -23.14 3.55
N VAL A 427 -6.50 -23.02 2.70
CA VAL A 427 -5.13 -23.48 2.94
C VAL A 427 -4.19 -22.32 2.64
N ILE A 428 -3.38 -21.94 3.63
CA ILE A 428 -2.36 -20.90 3.47
C ILE A 428 -0.99 -21.48 3.86
N HIS A 429 -0.05 -21.50 2.92
CA HIS A 429 1.35 -21.74 3.24
C HIS A 429 2.03 -20.41 3.60
N ASP A 430 2.62 -20.32 4.79
CA ASP A 430 3.31 -19.12 5.23
C ASP A 430 4.83 -19.30 5.18
N GLU A 431 5.48 -18.54 4.32
CA GLU A 431 6.91 -18.66 4.05
C GLU A 431 7.81 -18.05 5.12
N HIS A 432 7.22 -17.28 6.04
CA HIS A 432 7.92 -16.77 7.21
C HIS A 432 8.05 -17.85 8.28
N SER A 433 6.98 -18.60 8.56
CA SER A 433 6.97 -19.67 9.55
C SER A 433 7.24 -21.06 8.99
N GLN A 434 7.22 -21.23 7.66
CA GLN A 434 7.31 -22.52 6.97
C GLN A 434 6.19 -23.50 7.38
N ASN A 435 5.07 -22.95 7.85
CA ASN A 435 3.89 -23.71 8.26
C ASN A 435 2.80 -23.61 7.20
N THR A 436 2.00 -24.68 7.10
CA THR A 436 0.77 -24.67 6.31
C THR A 436 -0.41 -24.64 7.26
N TYR A 437 -1.20 -23.57 7.20
CA TYR A 437 -2.41 -23.38 7.98
C TYR A 437 -3.61 -23.86 7.18
N LEU A 438 -4.44 -24.70 7.80
CA LEU A 438 -5.71 -25.13 7.25
C LEU A 438 -6.81 -24.64 8.19
N PHE A 439 -7.79 -23.92 7.67
CA PHE A 439 -8.90 -23.43 8.47
C PHE A 439 -10.19 -23.40 7.66
N PRO A 440 -11.34 -23.67 8.31
CA PRO A 440 -12.64 -23.48 7.68
C PRO A 440 -12.95 -21.99 7.56
N ASN A 441 -13.56 -21.59 6.44
CA ASN A 441 -14.07 -20.22 6.27
C ASN A 441 -15.51 -20.13 6.78
N ALA A 442 -15.86 -18.95 7.32
CA ALA A 442 -17.22 -18.65 7.80
C ALA A 442 -18.21 -18.32 6.66
N PHE A 443 -17.72 -18.23 5.43
CA PHE A 443 -18.50 -17.91 4.23
C PHE A 443 -17.91 -18.65 3.02
N THR A 444 -18.72 -18.80 1.99
CA THR A 444 -18.47 -19.55 0.76
C THR A 444 -18.53 -18.64 -0.47
N ALA A 445 -18.24 -19.20 -1.65
CA ALA A 445 -18.42 -18.47 -2.89
C ALA A 445 -19.88 -17.99 -3.12
N ALA A 446 -20.87 -18.73 -2.62
CA ALA A 446 -22.28 -18.38 -2.78
C ALA A 446 -22.69 -17.14 -1.97
N ASP A 447 -22.03 -16.90 -0.84
CA ASP A 447 -22.31 -15.75 0.03
C ASP A 447 -21.76 -14.43 -0.56
N VAL A 448 -20.72 -14.51 -1.38
CA VAL A 448 -20.05 -13.33 -1.97
C VAL A 448 -20.55 -13.01 -3.38
N ARG A 449 -20.88 -14.04 -4.17
CA ARG A 449 -21.29 -13.90 -5.58
C ARG A 449 -22.41 -12.89 -5.83
N PRO A 450 -23.47 -12.78 -5.01
CA PRO A 450 -24.54 -11.79 -5.23
C PRO A 450 -24.08 -10.33 -5.23
N TYR A 451 -22.91 -10.05 -4.63
CA TYR A 451 -22.38 -8.69 -4.49
C TYR A 451 -21.30 -8.35 -5.53
N LEU A 452 -20.94 -9.28 -6.42
CA LEU A 452 -19.93 -9.07 -7.46
C LEU A 452 -20.55 -8.59 -8.76
N MET A 453 -20.07 -7.45 -9.25
CA MET A 453 -20.47 -6.91 -10.56
C MET A 453 -19.73 -7.61 -11.72
N TYR A 454 -18.49 -8.02 -11.49
CA TYR A 454 -17.62 -8.68 -12.46
C TYR A 454 -16.66 -9.62 -11.74
N GLY A 455 -16.09 -10.57 -12.49
CA GLY A 455 -15.18 -11.57 -11.95
C GLY A 455 -15.89 -12.77 -11.34
N THR A 456 -15.08 -13.71 -10.84
CA THR A 456 -15.52 -14.97 -10.26
C THR A 456 -15.11 -15.05 -8.79
N VAL A 457 -15.93 -15.73 -7.97
CA VAL A 457 -15.51 -16.14 -6.62
C VAL A 457 -14.97 -17.56 -6.67
N LEU A 458 -13.73 -17.73 -6.24
CA LEU A 458 -13.05 -19.00 -6.14
C LEU A 458 -12.86 -19.33 -4.65
N ASP A 459 -13.68 -20.23 -4.11
CA ASP A 459 -13.49 -20.76 -2.76
C ASP A 459 -12.66 -22.05 -2.76
N ASN A 460 -12.26 -22.52 -1.58
CA ASN A 460 -11.44 -23.73 -1.41
C ASN A 460 -10.09 -23.67 -2.14
N GLN A 461 -9.54 -22.46 -2.27
CA GLN A 461 -8.27 -22.22 -2.94
C GLN A 461 -7.10 -22.30 -1.97
N LYS A 462 -5.89 -22.37 -2.54
CA LYS A 462 -4.64 -22.26 -1.78
C LYS A 462 -4.06 -20.86 -1.97
N ALA A 463 -3.48 -20.33 -0.90
CA ALA A 463 -2.68 -19.12 -0.95
C ALA A 463 -1.31 -19.36 -0.33
N ILE A 464 -0.36 -18.51 -0.72
CA ILE A 464 0.99 -18.50 -0.19
C ILE A 464 1.34 -17.07 0.25
N SER A 465 1.89 -16.94 1.46
CA SER A 465 2.56 -15.71 1.87
C SER A 465 3.96 -15.70 1.27
N VAL A 466 4.47 -14.52 0.90
CA VAL A 466 5.84 -14.38 0.39
C VAL A 466 6.59 -13.37 1.25
N ARG A 467 7.93 -13.43 1.23
CA ARG A 467 8.76 -12.52 2.04
C ARG A 467 8.75 -11.07 1.55
N GLY A 468 8.52 -10.87 0.25
CA GLY A 468 8.37 -9.55 -0.37
C GLY A 468 8.14 -9.67 -1.87
N THR A 469 7.68 -8.60 -2.53
CA THR A 469 7.32 -8.67 -3.96
C THR A 469 8.55 -8.88 -4.86
N PHE A 470 9.68 -8.25 -4.54
CA PHE A 470 10.95 -8.49 -5.24
C PHE A 470 11.62 -9.81 -4.82
N LEU A 471 11.20 -10.42 -3.71
CA LEU A 471 11.80 -11.63 -3.16
C LEU A 471 11.03 -12.87 -3.66
N GLN A 472 10.83 -12.92 -4.97
CA GLN A 472 10.18 -13.99 -5.71
C GLN A 472 10.95 -14.15 -7.02
N ASN A 473 11.22 -15.38 -7.44
CA ASN A 473 11.82 -15.69 -8.73
C ASN A 473 11.03 -16.80 -9.44
N ARG A 474 11.35 -17.10 -10.70
CA ARG A 474 10.60 -18.12 -11.48
C ARG A 474 10.63 -19.49 -10.81
N GLN A 475 11.81 -19.95 -10.40
CA GLN A 475 11.97 -21.23 -9.69
C GLN A 475 11.10 -21.32 -8.44
N TYR A 476 11.00 -20.22 -7.69
CA TYR A 476 10.16 -20.13 -6.50
C TYR A 476 8.66 -20.22 -6.84
N MET A 477 8.22 -19.59 -7.93
CA MET A 477 6.82 -19.61 -8.35
C MET A 477 6.40 -20.94 -8.98
N ASP A 478 7.31 -21.64 -9.67
CA ASP A 478 7.03 -22.91 -10.36
C ASP A 478 6.71 -24.07 -9.40
N VAL A 479 6.95 -23.91 -8.10
CA VAL A 479 6.71 -24.93 -7.06
C VAL A 479 5.24 -25.04 -6.66
N PHE A 480 4.38 -24.08 -7.02
CA PHE A 480 3.04 -23.92 -6.42
C PHE A 480 1.85 -23.99 -7.37
#